data_AF-A0A8C8DMZ5-F1
#
_entry.id   AF-A0A8C8DMZ5-F1
#
_cell.length_a   1.000
_cell.length_b   1.000
_cell.length_c   1.000
_cell.angle_alpha   90.00
_cell.angle_beta   90.00
_cell.angle_gamma   90.00
#
_symmetry.space_group_name_H-M   'P 1'
#
loop_
_entity.id
_entity.type
_entity.pdbx_description
1 polymer ?
#
loop_
_entity_poly.entity_id
_entity_poly.type
_entity_poly.pdbx_seq_one_letter_code
_entity_poly.pdbx_strand_id
1 'polypeptide(L)'
;MDFTEVPVTSERKSKKKKNKKAGNKRMSEAENGESAGVEKKSEEKMENGESSAAFPPTFSVSEIKNKQRRHMMFMKLKQEKRKQKLQLRKKKKKERAALGDKAPPKEVPKTIENQRVFDETTVDLEDEEIAFDEGTDEFSAYFNRLTNPQVLITTSDRPRGKTVRFCEQLASVIPNAHVYYRRGLALKKIIPQCVARNFTYLMVINEDRLVPSILKNVNMRGQKAN
;
A
#
# COMPACT_ATOMS: atom_id res chain seq x y z
N MET A 1 -7.56 4.54 -42.24
CA MET A 1 -6.84 4.41 -40.97
C MET A 1 -5.90 3.24 -41.14
N ASP A 2 -4.60 3.54 -41.26
CA ASP A 2 -3.54 2.54 -41.40
C ASP A 2 -3.04 2.22 -40.00
N PHE A 3 -3.14 0.95 -39.61
CA PHE A 3 -2.76 0.49 -38.28
C PHE A 3 -1.27 0.21 -38.24
N THR A 4 -0.58 0.72 -37.24
CA THR A 4 0.82 0.36 -36.97
C THR A 4 0.83 -0.92 -36.14
N GLU A 5 1.18 -2.04 -36.76
CA GLU A 5 1.45 -3.30 -36.06
C GLU A 5 2.81 -3.21 -35.38
N VAL A 6 2.86 -3.45 -34.07
CA VAL A 6 4.09 -3.39 -33.27
C VAL A 6 4.55 -4.82 -32.94
N PRO A 7 5.79 -5.22 -33.27
CA PRO A 7 6.28 -6.56 -32.99
C PRO A 7 6.64 -6.73 -31.50
N VAL A 8 6.13 -7.80 -30.88
CA VAL A 8 6.42 -8.18 -29.50
C VAL A 8 7.72 -8.98 -29.46
N THR A 9 8.79 -8.42 -28.86
CA THR A 9 10.02 -9.18 -28.58
C THR A 9 10.21 -9.33 -27.07
N SER A 10 10.30 -10.58 -26.63
CA SER A 10 10.50 -10.99 -25.24
C SER A 10 11.98 -11.10 -24.88
N GLU A 11 12.30 -10.73 -23.64
CA GLU A 11 13.51 -11.02 -22.84
C GLU A 11 14.68 -10.01 -22.85
N ARG A 12 15.00 -9.49 -21.65
CA ARG A 12 16.40 -9.40 -21.12
C ARG A 12 16.44 -9.17 -19.59
N LYS A 13 17.35 -9.91 -18.94
CA LYS A 13 17.51 -10.16 -17.49
C LYS A 13 18.12 -8.98 -16.69
N SER A 14 17.72 -8.88 -15.42
CA SER A 14 18.19 -7.92 -14.39
C SER A 14 19.56 -8.26 -13.78
N LYS A 15 20.43 -7.27 -13.51
CA LYS A 15 21.62 -7.38 -12.64
C LYS A 15 21.47 -6.52 -11.38
N LYS A 16 21.68 -7.13 -10.21
CA LYS A 16 21.55 -6.54 -8.85
C LYS A 16 22.97 -6.31 -8.26
N LYS A 17 23.28 -5.11 -7.74
CA LYS A 17 24.56 -4.81 -7.06
C LYS A 17 24.31 -4.61 -5.54
N LYS A 18 25.03 -5.36 -4.70
CA LYS A 18 25.01 -5.29 -3.21
C LYS A 18 26.13 -4.34 -2.73
N ASN A 19 25.86 -3.49 -1.75
CA ASN A 19 26.91 -2.82 -0.95
C ASN A 19 26.85 -3.31 0.51
N LYS A 20 28.02 -3.71 1.03
CA LYS A 20 28.28 -4.19 2.41
C LYS A 20 28.60 -3.01 3.33
N LYS A 21 28.09 -3.05 4.56
CA LYS A 21 28.33 -2.06 5.63
C LYS A 21 29.40 -2.63 6.59
N ALA A 22 30.43 -1.84 6.92
CA ALA A 22 31.45 -2.19 7.91
C ALA A 22 31.05 -1.68 9.30
N GLY A 23 31.27 -2.50 10.33
CA GLY A 23 31.19 -2.14 11.74
C GLY A 23 32.46 -2.56 12.45
N ASN A 24 32.88 -1.79 13.45
CA ASN A 24 33.87 -2.17 14.45
C ASN A 24 33.42 -1.52 15.77
N LYS A 25 32.97 -2.25 16.79
CA LYS A 25 33.63 -3.20 17.72
C LYS A 25 34.42 -2.46 18.81
N ARG A 26 33.83 -2.45 20.03
CA ARG A 26 34.42 -2.02 21.30
C ARG A 26 35.42 -3.08 21.78
N MET A 27 36.49 -2.64 22.44
CA MET A 27 37.39 -3.48 23.24
C MET A 27 37.28 -3.12 24.72
N SER A 28 37.50 -4.13 25.55
CA SER A 28 37.44 -4.21 27.02
C SER A 28 38.70 -4.92 27.52
N GLU A 29 39.21 -4.54 28.70
CA GLU A 29 40.00 -5.30 29.73
C GLU A 29 40.80 -4.25 30.54
N ALA A 30 40.57 -4.02 31.86
CA ALA A 30 40.76 -4.82 33.09
C ALA A 30 42.24 -4.86 33.58
N GLU A 31 42.55 -4.09 34.64
CA GLU A 31 43.12 -4.50 35.97
C GLU A 31 44.66 -4.58 36.00
N ASN A 32 45.46 -4.28 37.05
CA ASN A 32 45.35 -3.93 38.47
C ASN A 32 46.72 -3.37 38.96
N GLY A 33 46.82 -2.68 40.11
CA GLY A 33 48.09 -2.46 40.83
C GLY A 33 48.14 -1.24 41.79
N GLU A 34 48.23 -1.51 43.10
CA GLU A 34 48.21 -0.60 44.26
C GLU A 34 49.46 0.30 44.47
N SER A 35 49.28 1.47 45.12
CA SER A 35 50.05 1.86 46.32
C SER A 35 49.58 3.18 46.97
N ALA A 36 49.22 3.07 48.26
CA ALA A 36 49.35 3.98 49.42
C ALA A 36 49.42 5.52 49.29
N GLY A 37 48.65 6.21 50.15
CA GLY A 37 48.88 7.60 50.55
C GLY A 37 47.67 8.26 51.22
N VAL A 38 47.67 8.33 52.57
CA VAL A 38 46.66 9.00 53.40
C VAL A 38 46.97 10.49 53.50
N GLU A 39 45.96 11.37 53.29
CA GLU A 39 45.85 12.64 54.01
C GLU A 39 44.41 13.20 53.99
N LYS A 40 43.97 13.74 55.13
CA LYS A 40 42.60 14.13 55.47
C LYS A 40 42.22 15.50 54.88
N LYS A 41 40.98 15.64 54.39
CA LYS A 41 40.15 16.83 54.68
C LYS A 41 38.66 16.54 54.55
N SER A 42 37.94 17.03 55.54
CA SER A 42 36.50 17.04 55.81
C SER A 42 35.65 17.55 54.65
N GLU A 43 34.47 16.95 54.45
CA GLU A 43 33.26 17.67 54.04
C GLU A 43 32.01 16.82 54.34
N GLU A 44 31.17 17.33 55.24
CA GLU A 44 29.77 16.93 55.39
C GLU A 44 29.01 17.28 54.09
N LYS A 45 28.12 16.39 53.62
CA LYS A 45 26.77 16.77 53.17
C LYS A 45 25.92 15.58 52.71
N MET A 46 24.88 15.36 53.51
CA MET A 46 23.48 15.22 53.10
C MET A 46 23.11 14.03 52.20
N GLU A 47 22.47 13.06 52.85
CA GLU A 47 21.34 12.32 52.32
C GLU A 47 20.42 13.27 51.53
N ASN A 48 20.47 13.20 50.21
CA ASN A 48 19.34 13.59 49.39
C ASN A 48 18.62 12.31 49.00
N GLY A 49 17.52 12.06 49.70
CA GLY A 49 16.50 11.11 49.26
C GLY A 49 16.06 11.49 47.85
N GLU A 50 16.63 10.81 46.86
CA GLU A 50 15.99 10.68 45.57
C GLU A 50 14.72 9.87 45.81
N SER A 51 13.63 10.60 46.09
CA SER A 51 12.30 10.11 45.83
C SER A 51 12.26 9.76 44.35
N SER A 52 12.57 8.50 44.05
CA SER A 52 12.41 7.92 42.72
C SER A 52 10.93 8.11 42.40
N ALA A 53 10.63 9.20 41.68
CA ALA A 53 9.26 9.63 41.46
C ALA A 53 8.52 8.45 40.82
N ALA A 54 7.64 7.83 41.61
CA ALA A 54 6.98 6.61 41.25
C ALA A 54 6.19 6.87 39.97
N PHE A 55 6.49 6.08 38.95
CA PHE A 55 5.74 6.09 37.71
C PHE A 55 4.66 5.00 37.78
N PRO A 56 3.42 5.26 37.32
CA PRO A 56 2.99 6.45 36.59
C PRO A 56 2.81 7.68 37.50
N PRO A 57 3.11 8.90 37.02
CA PRO A 57 2.82 10.13 37.75
C PRO A 57 1.33 10.28 37.98
N THR A 58 0.97 10.87 39.12
CA THR A 58 -0.42 11.13 39.53
C THR A 58 -1.11 12.20 38.67
N PHE A 59 -0.34 13.05 37.98
CA PHE A 59 -0.81 14.11 37.10
C PHE A 59 -0.53 13.79 35.62
N SER A 60 -1.30 14.38 34.70
CA SER A 60 -1.09 14.11 33.27
C SER A 60 0.16 14.83 32.75
N VAL A 61 0.96 14.17 31.92
CA VAL A 61 2.20 14.76 31.38
C VAL A 61 1.92 16.05 30.59
N SER A 62 0.71 16.20 30.04
CA SER A 62 0.26 17.40 29.31
C SER A 62 0.14 18.66 30.18
N GLU A 63 -0.10 18.51 31.48
CA GLU A 63 -0.23 19.63 32.44
C GLU A 63 1.09 20.35 32.70
N ILE A 64 2.24 19.72 32.41
CA ILE A 64 3.56 20.32 32.63
C ILE A 64 3.78 21.44 31.62
N LYS A 65 3.77 22.70 32.06
CA LYS A 65 4.01 23.86 31.18
C LYS A 65 5.39 23.87 30.50
N ASN A 66 6.43 23.42 31.20
CA ASN A 66 7.81 23.40 30.67
C ASN A 66 8.01 22.29 29.61
N LYS A 67 8.36 22.68 28.38
CA LYS A 67 8.57 21.78 27.23
C LYS A 67 9.64 20.71 27.47
N GLN A 68 10.78 21.08 28.05
CA GLN A 68 11.90 20.14 28.28
C GLN A 68 11.52 19.10 29.33
N ARG A 69 10.94 19.54 30.46
CA ARG A 69 10.47 18.62 31.51
C ARG A 69 9.34 17.72 31.00
N ARG A 70 8.38 18.27 30.25
CA ARG A 70 7.29 17.52 29.60
C ARG A 70 7.83 16.43 28.67
N HIS A 71 8.80 16.77 27.81
CA HIS A 71 9.39 15.83 26.88
C HIS A 71 10.13 14.69 27.58
N MET A 72 10.97 15.01 28.58
CA MET A 72 11.70 14.00 29.36
C MET A 72 10.75 13.03 30.08
N MET A 73 9.68 13.57 30.70
CA MET A 73 8.69 12.75 31.40
C MET A 73 7.88 11.87 30.44
N PHE A 74 7.50 12.40 29.26
CA PHE A 74 6.84 11.63 28.21
C PHE A 74 7.73 10.48 27.68
N MET A 75 9.03 10.71 27.51
CA MET A 75 9.98 9.67 27.11
C MET A 75 10.09 8.57 28.17
N LYS A 76 10.21 8.92 29.45
CA LYS A 76 10.20 7.94 30.56
C LYS A 76 8.91 7.11 30.58
N LEU A 77 7.75 7.77 30.48
CA LEU A 77 6.44 7.10 30.40
C LEU A 77 6.36 6.11 29.22
N LYS A 78 6.86 6.51 28.05
CA LYS A 78 6.86 5.67 26.84
C LYS A 78 7.75 4.44 27.01
N GLN A 79 8.92 4.59 27.65
CA GLN A 79 9.83 3.48 27.93
C GLN A 79 9.21 2.47 28.90
N GLU A 80 8.57 2.92 29.97
CA GLU A 80 7.91 2.04 30.93
C GLU A 80 6.69 1.35 30.35
N LYS A 81 5.84 2.06 29.60
CA LYS A 81 4.74 1.43 28.85
C LYS A 81 5.25 0.34 27.91
N ARG A 82 6.43 0.52 27.30
CA ARG A 82 7.08 -0.52 26.47
C ARG A 82 7.55 -1.71 27.32
N LYS A 83 8.16 -1.47 28.49
CA LYS A 83 8.58 -2.53 29.45
C LYS A 83 7.38 -3.33 29.95
N GLN A 84 6.31 -2.65 30.38
CA GLN A 84 5.06 -3.26 30.84
C GLN A 84 4.40 -4.10 29.73
N LYS A 85 4.28 -3.56 28.50
CA LYS A 85 3.77 -4.32 27.34
C LYS A 85 4.60 -5.58 27.06
N LEU A 86 5.93 -5.51 27.18
CA LEU A 86 6.81 -6.66 27.00
C LEU A 86 6.60 -7.71 28.09
N GLN A 87 6.51 -7.29 29.36
CA GLN A 87 6.24 -8.18 30.48
C GLN A 87 4.88 -8.88 30.34
N LEU A 88 3.83 -8.14 29.98
CA LEU A 88 2.50 -8.71 29.70
C LEU A 88 2.54 -9.73 28.56
N ARG A 89 3.25 -9.43 27.45
CA ARG A 89 3.45 -10.39 26.35
C ARG A 89 4.17 -11.65 26.80
N LYS A 90 5.19 -11.53 27.65
CA LYS A 90 5.92 -12.68 28.21
C LYS A 90 5.02 -13.52 29.13
N LYS A 91 4.21 -12.88 30.00
CA LYS A 91 3.23 -13.56 30.86
C LYS A 91 2.18 -14.32 30.04
N LYS A 92 1.51 -13.66 29.08
CA LYS A 92 0.57 -14.30 28.14
C LYS A 92 1.19 -15.48 27.37
N LYS A 93 2.48 -15.39 26.99
CA LYS A 93 3.19 -16.49 26.31
C LYS A 93 3.42 -17.69 27.24
N LYS A 94 3.79 -17.44 28.50
CA LYS A 94 3.98 -18.49 29.51
C LYS A 94 2.66 -19.18 29.86
N GLU A 95 1.60 -18.41 30.07
CA GLU A 95 0.24 -18.92 30.34
C GLU A 95 -0.26 -19.79 29.19
N ARG A 96 -0.09 -19.35 27.93
CA ARG A 96 -0.44 -20.15 26.75
C ARG A 96 0.37 -21.44 26.65
N ALA A 97 1.66 -21.41 26.98
CA ALA A 97 2.50 -22.62 26.96
C ALA A 97 2.11 -23.62 28.05
N ALA A 98 1.71 -23.14 29.24
CA ALA A 98 1.26 -23.98 30.34
C ALA A 98 -0.14 -24.58 30.10
N LEU A 99 -1.03 -23.84 29.45
CA LEU A 99 -2.43 -24.22 29.25
C LEU A 99 -2.68 -24.97 27.93
N GLY A 100 -1.69 -24.99 27.02
CA GLY A 100 -1.70 -25.79 25.79
C GLY A 100 -2.96 -25.54 24.94
N ASP A 101 -3.74 -26.59 24.70
CA ASP A 101 -4.97 -26.55 23.88
C ASP A 101 -6.15 -25.86 24.57
N LYS A 102 -6.09 -25.68 25.91
CA LYS A 102 -7.09 -24.90 26.67
C LYS A 102 -6.75 -23.40 26.71
N ALA A 103 -5.69 -22.97 26.03
CA ALA A 103 -5.23 -21.59 26.09
C ALA A 103 -6.19 -20.62 25.37
N PRO A 104 -6.39 -19.40 25.89
CA PRO A 104 -7.20 -18.40 25.23
C PRO A 104 -6.71 -18.13 23.79
N PRO A 105 -7.63 -18.14 22.80
CA PRO A 105 -7.29 -17.87 21.42
C PRO A 105 -6.65 -16.49 21.29
N LYS A 106 -5.77 -16.33 20.30
CA LYS A 106 -5.16 -15.02 20.02
C LYS A 106 -6.28 -14.06 19.61
N GLU A 107 -6.35 -12.93 20.28
CA GLU A 107 -7.20 -11.80 19.87
C GLU A 107 -6.86 -11.45 18.41
N VAL A 108 -7.85 -11.59 17.53
CA VAL A 108 -7.72 -11.21 16.12
C VAL A 108 -7.60 -9.69 16.05
N PRO A 109 -6.60 -9.14 15.32
CA PRO A 109 -6.47 -7.70 15.19
C PRO A 109 -7.70 -7.11 14.49
N LYS A 110 -8.16 -5.97 15.01
CA LYS A 110 -9.17 -5.13 14.36
C LYS A 110 -8.51 -4.40 13.19
N THR A 111 -8.63 -4.93 11.97
CA THR A 111 -8.18 -4.30 10.73
C THR A 111 -9.36 -3.61 10.04
N ILE A 112 -9.09 -2.70 9.10
CA ILE A 112 -10.13 -1.99 8.34
C ILE A 112 -11.07 -2.98 7.61
N GLU A 113 -10.51 -4.05 7.04
CA GLU A 113 -11.27 -5.16 6.43
C GLU A 113 -12.21 -5.85 7.44
N ASN A 114 -11.68 -6.23 8.62
CA ASN A 114 -12.45 -6.93 9.66
C ASN A 114 -13.54 -6.07 10.30
N GLN A 115 -13.40 -4.74 10.21
CA GLN A 115 -14.35 -3.78 10.75
C GLN A 115 -15.17 -3.10 9.66
N ARG A 116 -15.15 -3.63 8.44
CA ARG A 116 -15.98 -3.11 7.36
C ARG A 116 -17.45 -3.24 7.79
N VAL A 117 -18.17 -2.12 7.69
CA VAL A 117 -19.62 -2.11 7.91
C VAL A 117 -20.24 -2.96 6.82
N PHE A 118 -21.14 -3.87 7.20
CA PHE A 118 -21.87 -4.67 6.23
C PHE A 118 -22.66 -3.75 5.30
N ASP A 119 -22.53 -4.00 4.00
CA ASP A 119 -23.22 -3.25 2.95
C ASP A 119 -24.29 -4.18 2.37
N GLU A 120 -25.52 -3.69 2.24
CA GLU A 120 -26.64 -4.47 1.69
C GLU A 120 -26.39 -4.86 0.23
N THR A 121 -25.54 -4.13 -0.49
CA THR A 121 -25.15 -4.45 -1.88
C THR A 121 -24.08 -5.55 -2.00
N THR A 122 -23.67 -6.17 -0.89
CA THR A 122 -22.71 -7.27 -0.92
C THR A 122 -23.37 -8.51 -1.49
N VAL A 123 -22.90 -8.95 -2.66
CA VAL A 123 -23.44 -10.08 -3.42
C VAL A 123 -23.27 -11.39 -2.67
N ASP A 124 -24.36 -12.15 -2.52
CA ASP A 124 -24.31 -13.56 -2.17
C ASP A 124 -24.18 -14.40 -3.46
N LEU A 125 -23.27 -15.36 -3.47
CA LEU A 125 -22.93 -16.10 -4.71
C LEU A 125 -23.99 -17.14 -5.08
N GLU A 126 -24.88 -17.48 -4.16
CA GLU A 126 -25.92 -18.50 -4.33
C GLU A 126 -27.29 -17.91 -4.69
N ASP A 127 -27.39 -16.58 -4.84
CA ASP A 127 -28.65 -15.91 -5.16
C ASP A 127 -29.02 -16.06 -6.64
N GLU A 128 -30.18 -16.68 -6.90
CA GLU A 128 -30.70 -16.95 -8.24
C GLU A 128 -31.08 -15.67 -9.01
N GLU A 129 -31.51 -14.60 -8.32
CA GLU A 129 -31.84 -13.33 -8.98
C GLU A 129 -30.58 -12.69 -9.60
N ILE A 130 -29.46 -12.74 -8.88
CA ILE A 130 -28.19 -12.17 -9.33
C ILE A 130 -27.65 -12.91 -10.54
N ALA A 131 -27.76 -14.25 -10.55
CA ALA A 131 -27.34 -15.06 -11.69
C ALA A 131 -28.17 -14.77 -12.96
N PHE A 132 -29.47 -14.51 -12.79
CA PHE A 132 -30.34 -14.13 -13.90
C PHE A 132 -30.00 -12.73 -14.44
N ASP A 133 -29.75 -11.78 -13.55
CA ASP A 133 -29.32 -10.43 -13.91
C ASP A 133 -27.98 -10.43 -14.66
N GLU A 134 -26.97 -11.17 -14.17
CA GLU A 134 -25.69 -11.32 -14.86
C GLU A 134 -25.83 -11.98 -16.25
N GLY A 135 -26.75 -12.94 -16.36
CA GLY A 135 -27.03 -13.65 -17.61
C GLY A 135 -27.72 -12.79 -18.68
N THR A 136 -28.48 -11.78 -18.27
CA THR A 136 -29.26 -10.91 -19.17
C THR A 136 -28.61 -9.55 -19.44
N ASP A 137 -27.58 -9.19 -18.69
CA ASP A 137 -26.84 -7.95 -18.83
C ASP A 137 -26.08 -7.82 -20.18
N GLU A 138 -25.74 -6.59 -20.53
CA GLU A 138 -24.99 -6.18 -21.72
C GLU A 138 -23.59 -6.82 -21.78
N PHE A 139 -23.04 -7.22 -20.63
CA PHE A 139 -21.75 -7.89 -20.51
C PHE A 139 -21.84 -9.42 -20.47
N SER A 140 -23.04 -10.02 -20.46
CA SER A 140 -23.23 -11.48 -20.44
C SER A 140 -22.43 -12.20 -21.54
N ALA A 141 -22.46 -11.66 -22.77
CA ALA A 141 -21.72 -12.21 -23.91
C ALA A 141 -20.19 -12.14 -23.76
N TYR A 142 -19.68 -11.25 -22.90
CA TYR A 142 -18.26 -11.17 -22.55
C TYR A 142 -17.90 -12.22 -21.49
N PHE A 143 -18.67 -12.31 -20.39
CA PHE A 143 -18.43 -13.28 -19.32
C PHE A 143 -18.58 -14.73 -19.78
N ASN A 144 -19.57 -15.00 -20.64
CA ASN A 144 -19.79 -16.30 -21.27
C ASN A 144 -18.78 -16.61 -22.40
N ARG A 145 -17.83 -15.72 -22.67
CA ARG A 145 -16.79 -15.87 -23.72
C ARG A 145 -17.34 -16.14 -25.13
N LEU A 146 -18.59 -15.77 -25.37
CA LEU A 146 -19.25 -15.93 -26.68
C LEU A 146 -18.68 -14.96 -27.72
N THR A 147 -18.06 -13.87 -27.27
CA THR A 147 -17.52 -12.84 -28.14
C THR A 147 -16.11 -12.45 -27.72
N ASN A 148 -15.17 -12.46 -28.67
CA ASN A 148 -13.82 -11.95 -28.43
C ASN A 148 -13.85 -10.43 -28.47
N PRO A 149 -13.49 -9.73 -27.38
CA PRO A 149 -13.46 -8.27 -27.36
C PRO A 149 -12.36 -7.76 -28.30
N GLN A 150 -12.69 -6.77 -29.11
CA GLN A 150 -11.73 -5.99 -29.89
C GLN A 150 -11.67 -4.59 -29.31
N VAL A 151 -10.47 -4.18 -28.89
CA VAL A 151 -10.28 -2.95 -28.13
C VAL A 151 -9.49 -1.95 -28.96
N LEU A 152 -10.06 -0.77 -29.18
CA LEU A 152 -9.31 0.35 -29.75
C LEU A 152 -8.82 1.25 -28.61
N ILE A 153 -7.51 1.40 -28.48
CA ILE A 153 -6.88 2.33 -27.54
C ILE A 153 -6.56 3.62 -28.29
N THR A 154 -7.12 4.72 -27.82
CA THR A 154 -6.89 6.06 -28.37
C THR A 154 -6.43 7.02 -27.27
N THR A 155 -5.77 8.10 -27.66
CA THR A 155 -5.25 9.13 -26.74
C THR A 155 -5.97 10.46 -26.89
N SER A 156 -5.65 11.42 -26.02
CA SER A 156 -5.86 12.85 -26.25
C SER A 156 -5.32 13.32 -27.62
N ASP A 157 -5.74 14.49 -28.08
CA ASP A 157 -5.11 15.07 -29.28
C ASP A 157 -3.65 15.42 -28.97
N ARG A 158 -2.73 15.03 -29.87
CA ARG A 158 -1.27 15.21 -29.74
C ARG A 158 -0.68 14.69 -28.41
N PRO A 159 -0.70 13.36 -28.16
CA PRO A 159 -0.15 12.79 -26.94
C PRO A 159 1.37 12.95 -26.86
N ARG A 160 1.89 12.96 -25.63
CA ARG A 160 3.34 13.03 -25.38
C ARG A 160 3.97 11.65 -25.31
N GLY A 161 5.29 11.60 -25.48
CA GLY A 161 6.04 10.33 -25.58
C GLY A 161 5.82 9.36 -24.41
N LYS A 162 5.58 9.86 -23.19
CA LYS A 162 5.24 9.00 -22.03
C LYS A 162 3.89 8.30 -22.22
N THR A 163 2.88 9.03 -22.66
CA THR A 163 1.53 8.51 -22.93
C THR A 163 1.52 7.56 -24.11
N VAL A 164 2.27 7.87 -25.17
CA VAL A 164 2.46 6.99 -26.34
C VAL A 164 3.01 5.63 -25.89
N ARG A 165 4.11 5.62 -25.12
CA ARG A 165 4.70 4.39 -24.57
C ARG A 165 3.75 3.65 -23.64
N PHE A 166 2.98 4.37 -22.82
CA PHE A 166 1.97 3.77 -21.96
C PHE A 166 0.86 3.08 -22.77
N CYS A 167 0.42 3.66 -23.89
CA CYS A 167 -0.58 3.03 -24.76
C CYS A 167 -0.06 1.75 -25.42
N GLU A 168 1.20 1.76 -25.88
CA GLU A 168 1.85 0.56 -26.44
C GLU A 168 1.98 -0.55 -25.39
N GLN A 169 2.35 -0.19 -24.16
CA GLN A 169 2.39 -1.13 -23.03
C GLN A 169 0.99 -1.63 -22.67
N LEU A 170 -0.04 -0.78 -22.71
CA LEU A 170 -1.40 -1.21 -22.43
C LEU A 170 -1.91 -2.18 -23.50
N ALA A 171 -1.54 -1.94 -24.77
CA ALA A 171 -1.87 -2.84 -25.87
C ALA A 171 -1.17 -4.20 -25.78
N SER A 172 -0.03 -4.30 -25.08
CA SER A 172 0.61 -5.61 -24.86
C SER A 172 -0.03 -6.42 -23.72
N VAL A 173 -0.75 -5.76 -22.80
CA VAL A 173 -1.48 -6.44 -21.71
C VAL A 173 -2.85 -6.92 -22.16
N ILE A 174 -3.55 -6.14 -22.98
CA ILE A 174 -4.91 -6.44 -23.43
C ILE A 174 -4.86 -7.21 -24.75
N PRO A 175 -5.46 -8.41 -24.84
CA PRO A 175 -5.50 -9.15 -26.11
C PRO A 175 -6.36 -8.42 -27.15
N ASN A 176 -6.00 -8.54 -28.42
CA ASN A 176 -6.71 -7.90 -29.55
C ASN A 176 -6.89 -6.38 -29.39
N ALA A 177 -5.94 -5.73 -28.73
CA ALA A 177 -5.92 -4.28 -28.55
C ALA A 177 -5.11 -3.60 -29.66
N HIS A 178 -5.68 -2.55 -30.25
CA HIS A 178 -5.05 -1.77 -31.30
C HIS A 178 -4.88 -0.32 -30.85
N VAL A 179 -3.68 0.23 -31.00
CA VAL A 179 -3.42 1.65 -30.67
C VAL A 179 -3.68 2.51 -31.90
N TYR A 180 -4.48 3.56 -31.72
CA TYR A 180 -4.77 4.54 -32.77
C TYR A 180 -4.67 5.97 -32.25
N TYR A 181 -3.79 6.76 -32.86
CA TYR A 181 -3.61 8.17 -32.51
C TYR A 181 -4.56 9.04 -33.31
N ARG A 182 -5.37 9.85 -32.61
CA ARG A 182 -6.47 10.61 -33.24
C ARG A 182 -6.01 11.69 -34.20
N ARG A 183 -4.81 12.26 -34.04
CA ARG A 183 -4.23 13.32 -34.92
C ARG A 183 -5.27 14.38 -35.36
N GLY A 184 -6.04 14.94 -34.42
CA GLY A 184 -7.09 15.92 -34.69
C GLY A 184 -8.50 15.38 -35.02
N LEU A 185 -8.71 14.06 -35.06
CA LEU A 185 -10.04 13.45 -35.24
C LEU A 185 -10.86 13.52 -33.95
N ALA A 186 -12.05 14.10 -34.06
CA ALA A 186 -13.03 14.08 -32.97
C ALA A 186 -13.58 12.67 -32.73
N LEU A 187 -13.88 12.34 -31.47
CA LEU A 187 -14.44 11.04 -31.09
C LEU A 187 -15.75 10.72 -31.84
N LYS A 188 -16.57 11.74 -32.10
CA LYS A 188 -17.81 11.60 -32.88
C LYS A 188 -17.58 10.98 -34.26
N LYS A 189 -16.41 11.17 -34.87
CA LYS A 189 -16.05 10.56 -36.17
C LYS A 189 -15.41 9.18 -36.03
N ILE A 190 -14.72 8.94 -34.90
CA ILE A 190 -14.03 7.67 -34.64
C ILE A 190 -15.03 6.58 -34.23
N ILE A 191 -16.03 6.92 -33.43
CA ILE A 191 -17.04 5.99 -32.91
C ILE A 191 -17.75 5.22 -34.03
N PRO A 192 -18.32 5.86 -35.07
CA PRO A 192 -18.94 5.15 -36.20
C PRO A 192 -17.97 4.23 -36.94
N GLN A 193 -16.70 4.64 -37.08
CA GLN A 193 -15.67 3.83 -37.74
C GLN A 193 -15.27 2.62 -36.90
N CYS A 194 -15.31 2.75 -35.57
CA CYS A 194 -15.08 1.64 -34.65
C CYS A 194 -16.21 0.61 -34.77
N VAL A 195 -17.47 1.07 -34.80
CA VAL A 195 -18.65 0.21 -34.99
C VAL A 195 -18.57 -0.51 -36.34
N ALA A 196 -18.27 0.20 -37.43
CA ALA A 196 -18.15 -0.38 -38.77
C ALA A 196 -17.02 -1.43 -38.89
N ARG A 197 -16.00 -1.34 -38.02
CA ARG A 197 -14.87 -2.29 -37.97
C ARG A 197 -15.03 -3.34 -36.86
N ASN A 198 -16.20 -3.44 -36.23
CA ASN A 198 -16.52 -4.41 -35.18
C ASN A 198 -15.68 -4.29 -33.89
N PHE A 199 -15.18 -3.10 -33.56
CA PHE A 199 -14.59 -2.86 -32.25
C PHE A 199 -15.67 -2.85 -31.16
N THR A 200 -15.44 -3.59 -30.08
CA THR A 200 -16.39 -3.72 -28.97
C THR A 200 -16.16 -2.65 -27.91
N TYR A 201 -14.91 -2.25 -27.69
CA TYR A 201 -14.54 -1.25 -26.71
C TYR A 201 -13.64 -0.17 -27.31
N LEU A 202 -13.88 1.07 -26.90
CA LEU A 202 -13.00 2.20 -27.15
C LEU A 202 -12.44 2.69 -25.81
N MET A 203 -11.13 2.63 -25.67
CA MET A 203 -10.40 3.19 -24.54
C MET A 203 -9.83 4.56 -24.93
N VAL A 204 -10.09 5.58 -24.13
CA VAL A 204 -9.56 6.93 -24.32
C VAL A 204 -8.68 7.28 -23.14
N ILE A 205 -7.39 7.44 -23.40
CA ILE A 205 -6.39 7.85 -22.41
C ILE A 205 -6.16 9.35 -22.53
N ASN A 206 -6.39 10.06 -21.44
CA ASN A 206 -6.05 11.47 -21.32
C ASN A 206 -4.80 11.65 -20.47
N GLU A 207 -4.01 12.67 -20.81
CA GLU A 207 -2.83 13.07 -20.05
C GLU A 207 -3.09 14.41 -19.36
N ASP A 208 -2.57 14.55 -18.14
CA ASP A 208 -2.42 15.82 -17.44
C ASP A 208 -0.93 16.07 -17.17
N ARG A 209 -0.45 17.29 -17.41
CA ARG A 209 0.95 17.69 -17.19
C ARG A 209 1.97 16.66 -17.72
N LEU A 210 1.75 16.19 -18.95
CA LEU A 210 2.63 15.22 -19.65
C LEU A 210 2.68 13.82 -19.01
N VAL A 211 1.70 13.48 -18.17
CA VAL A 211 1.57 12.17 -17.49
C VAL A 211 0.17 11.62 -17.76
N PRO A 212 0.03 10.34 -18.17
CA PRO A 212 -1.30 9.72 -18.33
C PRO A 212 -2.03 9.71 -16.98
N SER A 213 -3.27 10.19 -16.96
CA SER A 213 -4.03 10.41 -15.72
C SER A 213 -5.41 9.75 -15.75
N ILE A 214 -6.16 9.95 -16.82
CA ILE A 214 -7.56 9.51 -16.91
C ILE A 214 -7.67 8.46 -18.00
N LEU A 215 -8.31 7.35 -17.67
CA LEU A 215 -8.70 6.30 -18.60
C LEU A 215 -10.23 6.26 -18.66
N LYS A 216 -10.78 6.39 -19.86
CA LYS A 216 -12.22 6.26 -20.11
C LYS A 216 -12.46 5.05 -20.99
N ASN A 217 -13.26 4.10 -20.52
CA ASN A 217 -13.76 2.98 -21.31
C ASN A 217 -15.15 3.32 -21.85
N VAL A 218 -15.38 3.03 -23.12
CA VAL A 218 -16.67 3.18 -23.78
C VAL A 218 -17.04 1.83 -24.39
N ASN A 219 -18.17 1.27 -23.96
CA ASN A 219 -18.77 0.11 -24.63
C ASN A 219 -19.45 0.59 -25.92
N MET A 220 -19.07 -0.02 -27.03
CA MET A 220 -19.57 0.33 -28.36
C MET A 220 -20.82 -0.45 -28.74
N ARG A 221 -21.09 -1.60 -28.08
CA ARG A 221 -22.32 -2.36 -28.26
C ARG A 221 -23.48 -1.57 -27.66
N GLY A 222 -24.36 -1.04 -28.49
CA GLY A 222 -25.49 -0.18 -28.10
C GLY A 222 -25.40 1.26 -28.61
N GLN A 223 -24.22 1.70 -29.07
CA GLN A 223 -24.06 3.02 -29.70
C GLN A 223 -24.54 2.94 -31.16
N LYS A 224 -25.70 3.53 -31.47
CA LYS A 224 -26.17 3.66 -32.86
C LYS A 224 -25.30 4.69 -33.59
N ALA A 225 -24.86 4.35 -34.79
CA ALA A 225 -24.27 5.31 -35.71
C ALA A 225 -25.38 6.25 -36.21
N ASN A 226 -25.54 7.40 -35.58
CA ASN A 226 -26.35 8.50 -36.12
C ASN A 226 -25.57 9.24 -37.21
#